data_AF-A0A817LR17-F1
#
_entry.id   AF-A0A817LR17-F1
#
_cell.length_a   1.000
_cell.length_b   1.000
_cell.length_c   1.000
_cell.angle_alpha   90.00
_cell.angle_beta   90.00
_cell.angle_gamma   90.00
#
_symmetry.space_group_name_H-M   'P 1'
#
loop_
_entity.id
_entity.type
_entity.pdbx_description
1 polymer ?
#
loop_
_entity_poly.entity_id
_entity_poly.type
_entity_poly.pdbx_seq_one_letter_code
_entity_poly.pdbx_strand_id
1 'polypeptide(L)'
;FHTYHTKVFYAIYDKVDMRQLLPDLTEKWPAELIRPYNGKPFEIPQPVLNDKNNEIVHEYFWHKLPDFIPENSIILAETGTSEFGIFNMRAPRGVTFLTQILWGSIGYTVGAALGASLAGKSDNRRVFVLVGDGSFQLVCQEVSSMLRFQTNIVLILLNNDGYTIEKLIHGPERAYNNIQMWRYHKSFEYFGDGLKQNCPQSITGFAGQVKTRDEFEKAMQQVVNETDKIHFVEVIIPSMDAPKSLVVTIEGTREYKRREREGQE
;
A
#
# COMPACT_ATOMS: atom_id res chain seq x y z
N PHE A 1 2.97 -11.52 -19.60
CA PHE A 1 4.35 -12.05 -19.45
C PHE A 1 4.25 -13.53 -19.22
N HIS A 2 4.81 -14.35 -20.10
CA HIS A 2 4.77 -15.79 -19.94
C HIS A 2 6.19 -16.29 -19.68
N THR A 3 6.35 -17.12 -18.66
CA THR A 3 7.67 -17.56 -18.18
C THR A 3 8.43 -18.42 -19.20
N TYR A 4 7.73 -18.96 -20.20
CA TYR A 4 8.26 -20.00 -21.10
C TYR A 4 8.19 -19.67 -22.60
N HIS A 5 7.61 -18.53 -22.99
CA HIS A 5 7.58 -18.13 -24.38
C HIS A 5 7.53 -16.61 -24.52
N THR A 6 8.02 -16.12 -25.67
CA THR A 6 7.83 -14.73 -26.09
C THR A 6 6.92 -14.70 -27.31
N LYS A 7 5.89 -13.85 -27.29
CA LYS A 7 5.04 -13.59 -28.44
C LYS A 7 5.38 -12.22 -29.04
N VAL A 8 5.75 -12.19 -30.31
CA VAL A 8 6.00 -10.95 -31.07
C VAL A 8 5.03 -10.93 -32.24
N PHE A 9 4.13 -9.94 -32.27
CA PHE A 9 2.97 -9.92 -33.16
C PHE A 9 2.16 -11.22 -33.07
N TYR A 10 2.11 -12.00 -34.15
CA TYR A 10 1.38 -13.26 -34.24
C TYR A 10 2.29 -14.49 -34.03
N ALA A 11 3.61 -14.30 -33.99
CA ALA A 11 4.57 -15.38 -33.83
C ALA A 11 4.83 -15.68 -32.35
N ILE A 12 4.86 -16.97 -32.01
CA ILE A 12 5.22 -17.46 -30.68
C ILE A 12 6.59 -18.13 -30.78
N TYR A 13 7.51 -17.69 -29.94
CA TYR A 13 8.84 -18.23 -29.80
C TYR A 13 8.90 -19.00 -28.48
N ASP A 14 8.70 -20.32 -28.58
CA ASP A 14 8.75 -21.21 -27.43
C ASP A 14 10.17 -21.29 -26.86
N LYS A 15 10.26 -21.45 -25.54
CA LYS A 15 11.52 -21.56 -24.78
C LYS A 15 12.41 -20.31 -24.88
N VAL A 16 11.87 -19.20 -25.37
CA VAL A 16 12.52 -17.89 -25.28
C VAL A 16 11.97 -17.20 -24.03
N ASP A 17 12.83 -17.10 -23.03
CA ASP A 17 12.53 -16.42 -21.77
C ASP A 17 12.91 -14.94 -21.86
N MET A 18 12.05 -14.04 -21.38
CA MET A 18 12.33 -12.60 -21.33
C MET A 18 13.59 -12.26 -20.52
N ARG A 19 13.96 -13.08 -19.52
CA ARG A 19 15.20 -12.95 -18.73
C ARG A 19 16.46 -13.11 -19.58
N GLN A 20 16.38 -13.86 -20.68
CA GLN A 20 17.48 -14.02 -21.65
C GLN A 20 17.33 -13.03 -22.80
N LEU A 21 16.10 -12.89 -23.33
CA LEU A 21 15.82 -12.03 -24.47
C LEU A 21 16.11 -10.55 -24.18
N LEU A 22 15.73 -10.01 -23.03
CA LEU A 22 15.89 -8.58 -22.75
C LEU A 22 17.37 -8.14 -22.67
N PRO A 23 18.27 -8.85 -21.97
CA PRO A 23 19.70 -8.57 -22.02
C PRO A 23 20.27 -8.62 -23.44
N ASP A 24 20.02 -9.71 -24.18
CA ASP A 24 20.52 -9.90 -25.54
C ASP A 24 20.03 -8.81 -26.48
N LEU A 25 18.75 -8.44 -26.35
CA LEU A 25 18.11 -7.41 -27.16
C LEU A 25 18.67 -6.03 -26.85
N THR A 26 18.98 -5.75 -25.58
CA THR A 26 19.53 -4.46 -25.14
C THR A 26 20.99 -4.30 -25.59
N GLU A 27 21.79 -5.37 -25.53
CA GLU A 27 23.16 -5.37 -26.02
C GLU A 27 23.24 -5.19 -27.53
N LYS A 28 22.33 -5.82 -28.27
CA LYS A 28 22.33 -5.83 -29.74
C LYS A 28 21.38 -4.81 -30.35
N TRP A 29 20.79 -3.92 -29.56
CA TRP A 29 19.79 -2.98 -30.07
C TRP A 29 20.44 -2.03 -31.09
N PRO A 30 19.92 -1.93 -32.32
CA PRO A 30 20.54 -1.08 -33.33
C PRO A 30 20.48 0.40 -32.92
N ALA A 31 21.64 1.06 -32.89
CA ALA A 31 21.76 2.45 -32.41
C ALA A 31 20.91 3.42 -33.26
N GLU A 32 20.76 3.14 -34.55
CA GLU A 32 19.95 3.89 -35.49
C GLU A 32 18.44 3.83 -35.20
N LEU A 33 17.98 2.84 -34.42
CA LEU A 33 16.57 2.73 -33.99
C LEU A 33 16.32 3.44 -32.66
N ILE A 34 17.36 3.92 -31.96
CA ILE A 34 17.20 4.68 -30.72
C ILE A 34 16.61 6.04 -31.07
N ARG A 35 15.33 6.22 -30.71
CA ARG A 35 14.64 7.51 -30.84
C ARG A 35 14.69 8.23 -29.50
N PRO A 36 15.29 9.42 -29.39
CA PRO A 36 15.26 10.18 -28.15
C PRO A 36 13.80 10.52 -27.81
N TYR A 37 13.41 10.22 -26.57
CA TYR A 37 12.10 10.64 -26.07
C TYR A 37 12.15 12.15 -25.79
N ASN A 38 11.56 12.93 -26.69
CA ASN A 38 11.43 14.38 -26.55
C ASN A 38 10.09 14.79 -25.88
N GLY A 39 9.37 13.82 -25.30
CA GLY A 39 8.14 14.11 -24.58
C GLY A 39 8.43 14.82 -23.25
N LYS A 40 7.47 15.62 -22.79
CA LYS A 40 7.54 16.14 -21.42
C LYS A 40 7.51 14.95 -20.45
N PRO A 41 8.40 14.90 -19.44
CA PRO A 41 8.28 13.92 -18.37
C PRO A 41 6.85 13.96 -17.81
N PHE A 42 6.31 12.80 -17.45
CA PHE A 42 5.04 12.77 -16.75
C PHE A 42 5.19 13.56 -15.43
N GLU A 43 4.49 14.69 -15.34
CA GLU A 43 4.40 15.45 -14.11
C GLU A 43 3.32 14.81 -13.25
N ILE A 44 3.71 14.34 -12.07
CA ILE A 44 2.75 13.88 -11.06
C ILE A 44 1.94 15.13 -10.67
N PRO A 45 0.60 15.11 -10.83
CA PRO A 45 -0.23 16.24 -10.44
C PRO A 45 0.10 16.66 -9.01
N GLN A 46 0.32 17.95 -8.76
CA GLN A 46 0.46 18.41 -7.39
C GLN A 46 -0.88 18.18 -6.66
N PRO A 47 -0.85 17.77 -5.38
CA PRO A 47 -2.08 17.56 -4.65
C PRO A 47 -2.83 18.88 -4.56
N VAL A 48 -4.13 18.86 -4.86
CA VAL A 48 -5.01 19.98 -4.53
C VAL A 48 -5.22 19.94 -3.02
N LEU A 49 -4.30 20.58 -2.29
CA LEU A 49 -4.43 20.75 -0.86
C LEU A 49 -5.66 21.62 -0.57
N ASN A 50 -6.78 20.99 -0.25
CA ASN A 50 -7.85 21.69 0.43
C ASN A 50 -7.40 21.84 1.89
N ASP A 51 -6.71 22.93 2.21
CA ASP A 51 -6.19 23.22 3.57
C ASP A 51 -7.29 23.53 4.59
N LYS A 52 -8.56 23.51 4.16
CA LYS A 52 -9.68 23.64 5.08
C LYS A 52 -9.66 22.45 6.06
N ASN A 53 -9.40 22.78 7.33
CA ASN A 53 -9.57 21.92 8.51
C ASN A 53 -8.43 20.95 8.87
N ASN A 54 -7.26 21.02 8.24
CA ASN A 54 -6.09 20.20 8.63
C ASN A 54 -6.39 18.67 8.64
N GLU A 55 -7.41 18.23 7.92
CA GLU A 55 -7.88 16.85 7.87
C GLU A 55 -7.00 16.01 6.92
N ILE A 56 -6.84 14.73 7.26
CA ILE A 56 -6.10 13.78 6.43
C ILE A 56 -7.05 13.19 5.39
N VAL A 57 -6.79 13.48 4.12
CA VAL A 57 -7.46 12.89 2.96
C VAL A 57 -6.44 12.13 2.12
N HIS A 58 -6.88 11.17 1.31
CA HIS A 58 -6.05 10.36 0.42
C HIS A 58 -5.16 11.22 -0.49
N GLU A 59 -5.68 12.31 -1.04
CA GLU A 59 -4.89 13.23 -1.88
C GLU A 59 -3.71 13.86 -1.13
N TYR A 60 -3.87 14.20 0.15
CA TYR A 60 -2.74 14.64 0.97
C TYR A 60 -1.83 13.46 1.34
N PHE A 61 -2.41 12.38 1.86
CA PHE A 61 -1.69 11.25 2.43
C PHE A 61 -0.71 10.60 1.43
N TRP A 62 -1.16 10.30 0.21
CA TRP A 62 -0.32 9.64 -0.81
C TRP A 62 0.80 10.53 -1.35
N HIS A 63 0.62 11.85 -1.31
CA HIS A 63 1.65 12.80 -1.71
C HIS A 63 2.66 13.06 -0.59
N LYS A 64 2.22 13.01 0.67
CA LYS A 64 3.06 13.33 1.81
C LYS A 64 3.86 12.13 2.33
N LEU A 65 3.26 10.94 2.33
CA LEU A 65 3.90 9.73 2.86
C LEU A 65 5.32 9.46 2.32
N PRO A 66 5.65 9.66 1.02
CA PRO A 66 7.00 9.49 0.49
C PRO A 66 8.11 10.23 1.22
N ASP A 67 7.82 11.39 1.79
CA ASP A 67 8.81 12.22 2.50
C ASP A 67 9.41 11.48 3.71
N PHE A 68 8.70 10.49 4.23
CA PHE A 68 9.07 9.74 5.44
C PHE A 68 9.54 8.32 5.15
N ILE A 69 9.59 7.92 3.88
CA ILE A 69 10.00 6.57 3.47
C ILE A 69 11.47 6.61 3.06
N PRO A 70 12.35 5.82 3.69
CA PRO A 70 13.73 5.68 3.25
C PRO A 70 13.83 5.03 1.86
N GLU A 71 14.90 5.35 1.13
CA GLU A 71 15.26 4.60 -0.08
C GLU A 71 15.40 3.10 0.22
N ASN A 72 15.19 2.27 -0.81
CA ASN A 72 15.28 0.81 -0.73
C ASN A 72 14.27 0.14 0.24
N SER A 73 13.27 0.86 0.76
CA SER A 73 12.21 0.28 1.60
C SER A 73 11.36 -0.76 0.85
N ILE A 74 10.64 -1.60 1.59
CA ILE A 74 9.61 -2.50 1.06
C ILE A 74 8.27 -1.97 1.51
N ILE A 75 7.33 -1.82 0.59
CA ILE A 75 5.99 -1.31 0.88
C ILE A 75 4.96 -2.35 0.48
N LEU A 76 4.16 -2.79 1.43
CA LEU A 76 3.01 -3.67 1.20
C LEU A 76 1.75 -2.82 1.14
N ALA A 77 1.06 -2.85 0.00
CA ALA A 77 -0.18 -2.09 -0.23
C ALA A 77 -1.37 -3.04 -0.35
N GLU A 78 -2.29 -2.94 0.60
CA GLU A 78 -3.42 -3.85 0.73
C GLU A 78 -4.51 -3.59 -0.31
N THR A 79 -5.21 -4.66 -0.69
CA THR A 79 -6.44 -4.55 -1.50
C THR A 79 -7.44 -3.62 -0.82
N GLY A 80 -7.93 -2.63 -1.58
CA GLY A 80 -8.72 -1.51 -1.08
C GLY A 80 -8.15 -0.18 -1.53
N THR A 81 -8.38 0.89 -0.75
CA THR A 81 -7.89 2.23 -1.11
C THR A 81 -6.36 2.31 -1.16
N SER A 82 -5.64 1.50 -0.37
CA SER A 82 -4.17 1.43 -0.38
C SER A 82 -3.60 0.99 -1.73
N GLU A 83 -4.14 -0.08 -2.32
CA GLU A 83 -3.72 -0.60 -3.63
C GLU A 83 -3.88 0.43 -4.74
N PHE A 84 -4.97 1.22 -4.74
CA PHE A 84 -5.17 2.28 -5.74
C PHE A 84 -4.36 3.53 -5.45
N GLY A 85 -4.16 3.83 -4.17
CA GLY A 85 -3.43 4.99 -3.70
C GLY A 85 -1.94 4.94 -4.00
N ILE A 86 -1.35 3.74 -3.87
CA ILE A 86 0.10 3.56 -4.06
C ILE A 86 0.58 3.90 -5.47
N PHE A 87 -0.28 3.76 -6.49
CA PHE A 87 0.04 4.12 -7.87
C PHE A 87 0.17 5.62 -8.10
N ASN A 88 -0.40 6.45 -7.21
CA ASN A 88 -0.27 7.90 -7.28
C ASN A 88 0.95 8.42 -6.49
N MET A 89 1.64 7.53 -5.77
CA MET A 89 2.74 7.88 -4.88
C MET A 89 4.08 7.91 -5.63
N ARG A 90 4.82 9.02 -5.51
CA ARG A 90 6.22 9.08 -5.99
C ARG A 90 7.14 8.39 -5.00
N ALA A 91 7.31 7.08 -5.12
CA ALA A 91 8.20 6.34 -4.23
C ALA A 91 9.67 6.83 -4.32
N PRO A 92 10.39 6.83 -3.19
CA PRO A 92 11.85 6.92 -3.16
C PRO A 92 12.52 5.85 -4.02
N ARG A 93 13.79 6.09 -4.37
CA ARG A 93 14.59 5.17 -5.19
C ARG A 93 14.68 3.79 -4.51
N GLY A 94 14.62 2.74 -5.33
CA GLY A 94 14.86 1.36 -4.89
C GLY A 94 13.75 0.73 -4.05
N VAL A 95 12.64 1.44 -3.84
CA VAL A 95 11.47 0.88 -3.16
C VAL A 95 10.94 -0.35 -3.93
N THR A 96 10.60 -1.41 -3.20
CA THR A 96 9.86 -2.55 -3.74
C THR A 96 8.42 -2.53 -3.25
N PHE A 97 7.48 -2.54 -4.19
CA PHE A 97 6.05 -2.68 -3.88
C PHE A 97 5.63 -4.14 -3.91
N LEU A 98 4.90 -4.57 -2.87
CA LEU A 98 4.22 -5.85 -2.82
C LEU A 98 2.72 -5.59 -2.69
N THR A 99 1.96 -6.01 -3.69
CA THR A 99 0.50 -5.85 -3.71
C THR A 99 -0.11 -7.07 -4.40
N GLN A 100 -1.35 -7.42 -4.06
CA GLN A 100 -1.99 -8.66 -4.45
C GLN A 100 -3.12 -8.46 -5.48
N ILE A 101 -2.94 -7.54 -6.42
CA ILE A 101 -3.94 -7.09 -7.42
C ILE A 101 -4.73 -8.25 -8.06
N LEU A 102 -4.10 -9.38 -8.35
CA LEU A 102 -4.77 -10.50 -9.02
C LEU A 102 -5.62 -11.35 -8.08
N TRP A 103 -5.12 -11.71 -6.90
CA TRP A 103 -5.83 -12.60 -5.98
C TRP A 103 -6.75 -11.83 -5.02
N GLY A 104 -6.36 -10.61 -4.63
CA GLY A 104 -7.22 -9.67 -3.92
C GLY A 104 -7.70 -10.10 -2.54
N SER A 105 -6.94 -10.94 -1.82
CA SER A 105 -7.33 -11.44 -0.51
C SER A 105 -7.00 -10.42 0.58
N ILE A 106 -8.02 -9.70 1.06
CA ILE A 106 -7.86 -8.72 2.15
C ILE A 106 -7.22 -9.35 3.40
N GLY A 107 -6.30 -8.61 4.01
CA GLY A 107 -5.48 -9.07 5.14
C GLY A 107 -4.13 -9.66 4.71
N TYR A 108 -3.95 -10.00 3.43
CA TYR A 108 -2.69 -10.54 2.91
C TYR A 108 -1.45 -9.75 3.36
N THR A 109 -1.53 -8.41 3.35
CA THR A 109 -0.36 -7.57 3.62
C THR A 109 0.15 -7.65 5.05
N VAL A 110 -0.72 -7.82 6.05
CA VAL A 110 -0.32 -7.95 7.45
C VAL A 110 0.46 -9.26 7.65
N GLY A 111 -0.01 -10.35 7.04
CA GLY A 111 0.68 -11.65 7.03
C GLY A 111 2.02 -11.60 6.28
N ALA A 112 2.00 -11.06 5.06
CA ALA A 112 3.17 -11.00 4.18
C ALA A 112 4.28 -10.09 4.73
N ALA A 113 3.93 -9.10 5.56
CA ALA A 113 4.88 -8.13 6.10
C ALA A 113 5.98 -8.78 6.96
N LEU A 114 5.64 -9.82 7.74
CA LEU A 114 6.63 -10.55 8.53
C LEU A 114 7.67 -11.21 7.63
N GLY A 115 7.22 -11.94 6.60
CA GLY A 115 8.11 -12.58 5.63
C GLY A 115 8.99 -11.56 4.89
N ALA A 116 8.40 -10.44 4.46
CA ALA A 116 9.14 -9.34 3.83
C ALA A 116 10.20 -8.73 4.76
N SER A 117 9.87 -8.54 6.06
CA SER A 117 10.79 -7.98 7.05
C SER A 117 11.96 -8.91 7.32
N LEU A 118 11.70 -10.22 7.47
CA LEU A 118 12.75 -11.21 7.69
C LEU A 118 13.69 -11.33 6.48
N ALA A 119 13.15 -11.30 5.25
CA ALA A 119 13.95 -11.34 4.03
C ALA A 119 14.77 -10.04 3.83
N GLY A 120 14.15 -8.88 4.08
CA GLY A 120 14.77 -7.56 3.90
C GLY A 120 15.82 -7.20 4.95
N LYS A 121 15.90 -7.95 6.06
CA LYS A 121 16.80 -7.65 7.19
C LYS A 121 18.28 -7.61 6.79
N SER A 122 18.71 -8.52 5.91
CA SER A 122 20.12 -8.59 5.47
C SER A 122 20.58 -7.37 4.67
N ASP A 123 19.66 -6.75 3.95
CA ASP A 123 19.88 -5.56 3.12
C ASP A 123 19.45 -4.26 3.85
N ASN A 124 19.19 -4.33 5.16
CA ASN A 124 18.70 -3.22 5.99
C ASN A 124 17.45 -2.51 5.41
N ARG A 125 16.54 -3.28 4.80
CA ARG A 125 15.33 -2.74 4.15
C ARG A 125 14.20 -2.63 5.17
N ARG A 126 13.68 -1.41 5.36
CA ARG A 126 12.54 -1.18 6.24
C ARG A 126 11.23 -1.53 5.55
N VAL A 127 10.31 -2.14 6.29
CA VAL A 127 9.00 -2.56 5.80
C VAL A 127 7.91 -1.59 6.26
N PHE A 128 7.11 -1.12 5.32
CA PHE A 128 5.89 -0.33 5.56
C PHE A 128 4.68 -1.13 5.09
N VAL A 129 3.63 -1.16 5.90
CA VAL A 129 2.37 -1.84 5.57
C VAL A 129 1.27 -0.80 5.53
N LEU A 130 0.58 -0.72 4.40
CA LEU A 130 -0.53 0.19 4.16
C LEU A 130 -1.82 -0.63 4.08
N VAL A 131 -2.56 -0.68 5.17
CA VAL A 131 -3.69 -1.59 5.34
C VAL A 131 -4.95 -0.85 5.78
N GLY A 132 -6.11 -1.22 5.23
CA GLY A 132 -7.39 -0.72 5.73
C GLY A 132 -7.78 -1.37 7.05
N ASP A 133 -8.60 -0.67 7.84
CA ASP A 133 -9.20 -1.16 9.08
C ASP A 133 -9.89 -2.54 8.92
N GLY A 134 -10.72 -2.73 7.91
CA GLY A 134 -11.41 -3.98 7.66
C GLY A 134 -10.48 -5.13 7.29
N SER A 135 -9.51 -4.89 6.41
CA SER A 135 -8.49 -5.89 6.05
C SER A 135 -7.64 -6.31 7.24
N PHE A 136 -7.31 -5.37 8.13
CA PHE A 136 -6.54 -5.66 9.34
C PHE A 136 -7.28 -6.62 10.28
N GLN A 137 -8.61 -6.51 10.42
CA GLN A 137 -9.39 -7.35 11.35
C GLN A 137 -9.30 -8.85 11.03
N LEU A 138 -9.05 -9.25 9.78
CA LEU A 138 -9.00 -10.66 9.40
C LEU A 138 -7.77 -11.38 9.95
N VAL A 139 -6.67 -10.66 10.16
CA VAL A 139 -5.34 -11.25 10.43
C VAL A 139 -4.51 -10.46 11.45
N CYS A 140 -5.15 -9.60 12.24
CA CYS A 140 -4.49 -8.74 13.23
C CYS A 140 -3.55 -9.48 14.20
N GLN A 141 -3.80 -10.76 14.46
CA GLN A 141 -2.99 -11.63 15.30
C GLN A 141 -1.54 -11.76 14.85
N GLU A 142 -1.23 -11.50 13.57
CA GLU A 142 0.16 -11.55 13.09
C GLU A 142 1.04 -10.47 13.73
N VAL A 143 0.44 -9.42 14.29
CA VAL A 143 1.16 -8.45 15.15
C VAL A 143 1.90 -9.16 16.30
N SER A 144 1.33 -10.24 16.85
CA SER A 144 2.01 -11.05 17.88
C SER A 144 3.32 -11.64 17.36
N SER A 145 3.33 -12.17 16.13
CA SER A 145 4.54 -12.66 15.48
C SER A 145 5.55 -11.53 15.23
N MET A 146 5.10 -10.37 14.76
CA MET A 146 5.97 -9.21 14.51
C MET A 146 6.69 -8.75 15.79
N LEU A 147 5.99 -8.78 16.93
CA LEU A 147 6.56 -8.50 18.24
C LEU A 147 7.56 -9.59 18.66
N ARG A 148 7.18 -10.86 18.54
CA ARG A 148 8.04 -12.01 18.88
C ARG A 148 9.36 -12.00 18.11
N PHE A 149 9.32 -11.64 16.83
CA PHE A 149 10.51 -11.58 15.97
C PHE A 149 11.25 -10.24 16.04
N GLN A 150 10.80 -9.31 16.90
CA GLN A 150 11.43 -8.01 17.12
C GLN A 150 11.66 -7.24 15.83
N THR A 151 10.63 -7.20 14.98
CA THR A 151 10.69 -6.48 13.69
C THR A 151 10.66 -4.96 13.89
N ASN A 152 11.08 -4.19 12.89
CA ASN A 152 10.97 -2.73 12.83
C ASN A 152 9.94 -2.26 11.78
N ILE A 153 8.89 -3.06 11.59
CA ILE A 153 7.81 -2.80 10.63
C ILE A 153 7.05 -1.54 11.04
N VAL A 154 6.65 -0.74 10.06
CA VAL A 154 5.74 0.41 10.25
C VAL A 154 4.37 0.00 9.73
N LEU A 155 3.43 -0.28 10.63
CA LEU A 155 2.02 -0.52 10.31
C LEU A 155 1.31 0.82 10.20
N ILE A 156 0.86 1.16 9.00
CA ILE A 156 0.04 2.36 8.74
C ILE A 156 -1.37 1.87 8.38
N LEU A 157 -2.28 2.02 9.34
CA LEU A 157 -3.67 1.60 9.19
C LEU A 157 -4.52 2.79 8.76
N LEU A 158 -5.21 2.67 7.63
CA LEU A 158 -6.17 3.67 7.15
C LEU A 158 -7.55 3.33 7.74
N ASN A 159 -7.95 4.10 8.75
CA ASN A 159 -9.22 3.95 9.45
C ASN A 159 -10.25 4.92 8.85
N ASN A 160 -11.16 4.37 8.05
CA ASN A 160 -12.22 5.09 7.34
C ASN A 160 -13.61 4.51 7.64
N ASP A 161 -13.75 3.89 8.82
CA ASP A 161 -15.01 3.37 9.35
C ASP A 161 -15.67 2.32 8.43
N GLY A 162 -14.90 1.32 8.00
CA GLY A 162 -15.36 0.16 7.24
C GLY A 162 -14.93 0.13 5.77
N TYR A 163 -15.66 -0.65 4.96
CA TYR A 163 -15.21 -0.99 3.60
C TYR A 163 -15.51 0.12 2.57
N THR A 164 -14.73 1.20 2.55
CA THR A 164 -14.92 2.34 1.62
C THR A 164 -15.02 1.91 0.14
N ILE A 165 -14.21 0.93 -0.30
CA ILE A 165 -14.30 0.45 -1.68
C ILE A 165 -15.68 -0.13 -2.00
N GLU A 166 -16.27 -0.92 -1.10
CA GLU A 166 -17.60 -1.51 -1.28
C GLU A 166 -18.72 -0.49 -1.13
N LYS A 167 -18.54 0.51 -0.25
CA LYS A 167 -19.44 1.68 -0.16
C LYS A 167 -19.51 2.41 -1.51
N LEU A 168 -18.36 2.55 -2.18
CA LEU A 168 -18.26 3.18 -3.51
C LEU A 168 -18.76 2.26 -4.63
N ILE A 169 -18.58 0.94 -4.58
CA ILE A 169 -19.04 0.04 -5.65
C ILE A 169 -20.53 -0.26 -5.54
N HIS A 170 -20.98 -0.73 -4.37
CA HIS A 170 -22.27 -1.39 -4.17
C HIS A 170 -23.11 -0.78 -3.04
N GLY A 171 -23.14 0.55 -2.92
CA GLY A 171 -24.11 1.27 -2.10
C GLY A 171 -23.55 1.72 -0.76
N PRO A 172 -23.52 3.04 -0.49
CA PRO A 172 -22.78 3.59 0.66
C PRO A 172 -23.38 3.19 2.02
N GLU A 173 -24.70 3.06 2.09
CA GLU A 173 -25.44 2.80 3.34
C GLU A 173 -25.72 1.32 3.61
N ARG A 174 -25.11 0.39 2.86
CA ARG A 174 -25.39 -1.04 3.05
C ARG A 174 -24.73 -1.56 4.32
N ALA A 175 -25.54 -2.17 5.19
CA ALA A 175 -25.11 -2.60 6.52
C ALA A 175 -23.88 -3.52 6.54
N TYR A 176 -23.67 -4.34 5.51
CA TYR A 176 -22.51 -5.24 5.43
C TYR A 176 -21.17 -4.53 5.15
N ASN A 177 -21.20 -3.24 4.80
CA ASN A 177 -19.99 -2.42 4.64
C ASN A 177 -19.52 -1.80 5.96
N ASN A 178 -20.35 -1.89 7.01
CA ASN A 178 -20.06 -1.39 8.34
C ASN A 178 -19.45 -2.51 9.18
N ILE A 179 -18.33 -2.24 9.82
CA ILE A 179 -17.61 -3.19 10.67
C ILE A 179 -17.49 -2.64 12.09
N GLN A 180 -17.25 -3.52 13.06
CA GLN A 180 -17.04 -3.09 14.44
C GLN A 180 -15.70 -2.35 14.56
N MET A 181 -15.72 -1.07 14.94
CA MET A 181 -14.49 -0.30 15.18
C MET A 181 -13.73 -0.78 16.42
N TRP A 182 -12.41 -0.90 16.28
CA TRP A 182 -11.48 -1.26 17.36
C TRP A 182 -10.57 -0.08 17.69
N ARG A 183 -9.83 -0.19 18.80
CA ARG A 183 -8.69 0.67 19.09
C ARG A 183 -7.44 0.04 18.47
N TYR A 184 -7.27 0.16 17.16
CA TYR A 184 -6.25 -0.60 16.43
C TYR A 184 -4.82 -0.31 16.92
N HIS A 185 -4.49 0.94 17.22
CA HIS A 185 -3.18 1.31 17.78
C HIS A 185 -2.86 0.64 19.13
N LYS A 186 -3.83 0.04 19.82
CA LYS A 186 -3.64 -0.74 21.05
C LYS A 186 -3.24 -2.20 20.80
N SER A 187 -3.10 -2.63 19.54
CA SER A 187 -2.72 -4.01 19.21
C SER A 187 -1.40 -4.44 19.84
N PHE A 188 -0.37 -3.58 19.91
CA PHE A 188 0.90 -3.95 20.54
C PHE A 188 0.75 -4.26 22.04
N GLU A 189 0.00 -3.42 22.76
CA GLU A 189 -0.33 -3.64 24.18
C GLU A 189 -1.12 -4.94 24.36
N TYR A 190 -2.15 -5.15 23.53
CA TYR A 190 -2.98 -6.36 23.57
C TYR A 190 -2.17 -7.65 23.33
N PHE A 191 -1.26 -7.64 22.36
CA PHE A 191 -0.41 -8.80 22.04
C PHE A 191 0.83 -8.93 22.92
N GLY A 192 0.91 -8.15 24.00
CA GLY A 192 1.84 -8.38 25.09
C GLY A 192 3.20 -7.70 24.95
N ASP A 193 3.28 -6.59 24.21
CA ASP A 193 4.47 -5.72 24.28
C ASP A 193 4.66 -5.20 25.72
N GLY A 194 5.92 -5.15 26.18
CA GLY A 194 6.27 -4.75 27.54
C GLY A 194 5.98 -5.78 28.63
N LEU A 195 5.38 -6.95 28.32
CA LEU A 195 5.27 -8.05 29.28
C LEU A 195 6.64 -8.66 29.54
N LYS A 196 7.00 -8.79 30.82
CA LYS A 196 8.31 -9.33 31.26
C LYS A 196 8.61 -10.74 30.71
N GLN A 197 7.58 -11.52 30.41
CA GLN A 197 7.69 -12.87 29.86
C GLN A 197 8.12 -12.89 28.39
N ASN A 198 7.86 -11.79 27.65
CA ASN A 198 8.13 -11.70 26.22
C ASN A 198 9.45 -10.97 25.96
N CYS A 199 9.52 -9.70 26.37
CA CYS A 199 10.71 -8.88 26.22
C CYS A 199 10.87 -7.96 27.44
N PRO A 200 12.05 -7.91 28.08
CA PRO A 200 12.29 -7.02 29.22
C PRO A 200 12.15 -5.53 28.89
N GLN A 201 12.31 -5.16 27.63
CA GLN A 201 12.20 -3.79 27.12
C GLN A 201 11.28 -3.76 25.91
N SER A 202 10.39 -2.75 25.86
CA SER A 202 9.51 -2.54 24.71
C SER A 202 10.32 -2.20 23.45
N ILE A 203 9.92 -2.81 22.35
CA ILE A 203 10.45 -2.54 21.00
C ILE A 203 9.54 -1.60 20.20
N THR A 204 8.49 -1.09 20.84
CA THR A 204 7.50 -0.20 20.24
C THR A 204 8.01 1.23 20.23
N GLY A 205 7.84 1.91 19.09
CA GLY A 205 8.03 3.35 18.95
C GLY A 205 6.67 4.06 19.01
N PHE A 206 6.37 4.94 18.06
CA PHE A 206 5.01 5.48 17.90
C PHE A 206 3.95 4.38 17.74
N ALA A 207 2.94 4.38 18.62
CA ALA A 207 1.73 3.57 18.53
C ALA A 207 0.52 4.43 18.92
N GLY A 208 -0.18 4.99 17.94
CA GLY A 208 -1.22 5.97 18.20
C GLY A 208 -2.11 6.28 17.01
N GLN A 209 -3.18 7.01 17.31
CA GLN A 209 -4.11 7.55 16.32
C GLN A 209 -3.67 8.95 15.91
N VAL A 210 -3.76 9.26 14.62
CA VAL A 210 -3.52 10.58 14.03
C VAL A 210 -4.75 11.02 13.25
N LYS A 211 -5.26 12.21 13.55
CA LYS A 211 -6.50 12.77 12.99
C LYS A 211 -6.25 13.99 12.12
N THR A 212 -5.10 14.63 12.28
CA THR A 212 -4.74 15.83 11.54
C THR A 212 -3.41 15.64 10.82
N ARG A 213 -3.17 16.46 9.79
CA ARG A 213 -1.91 16.42 9.02
C ARG A 213 -0.71 16.67 9.93
N ASP A 214 -0.81 17.64 10.84
CA ASP A 214 0.25 17.93 11.82
C ASP A 214 0.54 16.73 12.74
N GLU A 215 -0.50 16.03 13.21
CA GLU A 215 -0.34 14.82 14.01
C GLU A 215 0.33 13.70 13.21
N PHE A 216 -0.07 13.52 11.94
CA PHE A 216 0.54 12.55 11.04
C PHE A 216 2.02 12.85 10.79
N GLU A 217 2.36 14.08 10.44
CA GLU A 217 3.75 14.47 10.17
C GLU A 217 4.62 14.32 11.42
N LYS A 218 4.10 14.69 12.60
CA LYS A 218 4.80 14.49 13.87
C LYS A 218 5.02 13.01 14.18
N ALA A 219 4.01 12.17 13.98
CA ALA A 219 4.12 10.72 14.18
C ALA A 219 5.15 10.12 13.21
N MET A 220 5.10 10.49 11.93
CA MET A 220 6.03 10.00 10.92
C MET A 220 7.46 10.51 11.15
N GLN A 221 7.65 11.71 11.68
CA GLN A 221 8.98 12.18 12.09
C GLN A 221 9.56 11.31 13.21
N GLN A 222 8.74 10.88 14.17
CA GLN A 222 9.17 9.92 15.19
C GLN A 222 9.51 8.56 14.56
N VAL A 223 8.68 8.06 13.63
CA VAL A 223 8.96 6.82 12.88
C VAL A 223 10.32 6.90 12.18
N VAL A 224 10.63 8.02 11.53
CA VAL A 224 11.92 8.23 10.85
C VAL A 224 13.09 8.22 11.83
N ASN A 225 12.91 8.79 13.02
CA ASN A 225 13.97 8.87 14.04
C ASN A 225 14.21 7.54 14.77
N GLU A 226 13.20 6.68 14.89
CA GLU A 226 13.21 5.42 15.65
C GLU A 226 13.26 4.20 14.71
N THR A 227 14.33 4.08 13.94
CA THR A 227 14.43 3.07 12.85
C THR A 227 14.50 1.60 13.33
N ASP A 228 14.83 1.36 14.59
CA ASP A 228 14.95 0.05 15.23
C ASP A 228 13.63 -0.41 15.88
N LYS A 229 12.60 0.43 15.86
CA LYS A 229 11.32 0.18 16.53
C LYS A 229 10.21 -0.23 15.56
N ILE A 230 9.28 -1.03 16.08
CA ILE A 230 8.00 -1.29 15.42
C ILE A 230 7.04 -0.13 15.69
N HIS A 231 6.24 0.26 14.70
CA HIS A 231 5.32 1.39 14.81
C HIS A 231 3.91 1.02 14.36
N PHE A 232 2.92 1.66 14.98
CA PHE A 232 1.51 1.60 14.58
C PHE A 232 0.96 3.02 14.42
N VAL A 233 0.70 3.43 13.19
CA VAL A 233 0.11 4.72 12.86
C VAL A 233 -1.32 4.47 12.39
N GLU A 234 -2.29 4.71 13.27
CA GLU A 234 -3.71 4.63 12.93
C GLU A 234 -4.17 5.99 12.37
N VAL A 235 -4.29 6.08 11.05
CA VAL A 235 -4.64 7.30 10.31
C VAL A 235 -6.15 7.37 10.16
N ILE A 236 -6.77 8.41 10.72
CA ILE A 236 -8.20 8.67 10.52
C ILE A 236 -8.42 9.41 9.21
N ILE A 237 -9.22 8.83 8.32
CA ILE A 237 -9.56 9.38 7.00
C ILE A 237 -11.10 9.38 6.85
N PRO A 238 -11.70 10.39 6.18
CA PRO A 238 -13.14 10.39 5.92
C PRO A 238 -13.62 9.13 5.19
N SER A 239 -14.76 8.59 5.62
CA SER A 239 -15.24 7.27 5.16
C SER A 239 -15.55 7.17 3.67
N MET A 240 -15.87 8.29 3.03
CA MET A 240 -16.20 8.38 1.60
C MET A 240 -15.06 8.97 0.76
N ASP A 241 -13.94 9.35 1.38
CA ASP A 241 -12.77 9.79 0.66
C ASP A 241 -12.03 8.59 0.06
N ALA A 242 -11.50 8.75 -1.16
CA ALA A 242 -10.83 7.68 -1.89
C ALA A 242 -9.86 8.22 -2.95
N PRO A 243 -8.83 7.46 -3.33
CA PRO A 243 -7.95 7.82 -4.43
C PRO A 243 -8.73 8.05 -5.73
N LYS A 244 -8.37 9.08 -6.49
CA LYS A 244 -9.01 9.41 -7.77
C LYS A 244 -8.99 8.24 -8.77
N SER A 245 -7.91 7.46 -8.79
CA SER A 245 -7.78 6.25 -9.62
C SER A 245 -8.86 5.21 -9.31
N LEU A 246 -9.22 5.05 -8.03
CA LEU A 246 -10.29 4.16 -7.61
C LEU A 246 -11.66 4.67 -8.08
N VAL A 247 -11.94 5.95 -7.87
CA VAL A 247 -13.21 6.57 -8.28
C VAL A 247 -13.43 6.40 -9.79
N VAL A 248 -12.43 6.72 -10.60
CA VAL A 248 -12.50 6.57 -12.07
C VAL A 248 -12.68 5.10 -12.49
N THR A 249 -12.01 4.16 -11.82
CA THR A 249 -12.15 2.72 -12.10
C THR A 249 -13.57 2.22 -11.80
N ILE A 250 -14.16 2.68 -10.70
CA ILE A 250 -15.53 2.33 -10.31
C ILE A 250 -16.53 2.91 -11.30
N GLU A 251 -16.38 4.17 -11.71
CA GLU A 251 -17.23 4.82 -12.71
C GLU A 251 -17.19 4.06 -14.04
N GLY A 252 -15.99 3.73 -14.53
CA GLY A 252 -15.82 2.94 -15.75
C GLY A 252 -16.46 1.54 -15.65
N THR A 253 -16.32 0.88 -14.50
CA THR A 253 -16.94 -0.44 -14.26
C THR A 253 -18.46 -0.35 -14.22
N ARG A 254 -19.03 0.70 -13.61
CA ARG A 254 -20.48 0.94 -13.59
C ARG A 254 -21.02 1.18 -14.99
N GLU A 255 -20.33 1.98 -15.79
CA GLU A 255 -20.72 2.24 -17.17
C GLU A 255 -20.65 0.97 -18.03
N TYR A 256 -19.59 0.16 -17.90
CA TYR A 256 -19.48 -1.13 -18.57
C TYR A 256 -20.66 -2.05 -18.25
N LYS A 257 -20.97 -2.24 -16.95
CA LYS A 257 -22.11 -3.06 -16.51
C LYS A 257 -23.46 -2.52 -16.99
N ARG A 258 -23.61 -1.20 -17.11
CA ARG A 258 -24.82 -0.57 -17.68
C ARG A 258 -24.96 -0.92 -19.16
N ARG A 259 -23.90 -0.76 -19.95
CA ARG A 259 -23.88 -1.08 -21.39
C ARG A 259 -24.12 -2.56 -21.67
N GLU A 260 -23.59 -3.47 -20.85
CA GLU A 260 -23.89 -4.90 -20.99
C GLU A 260 -25.37 -5.24 -20.77
N ARG A 261 -26.05 -4.53 -19.84
CA ARG A 261 -27.49 -4.72 -19.61
C ARG A 261 -28.33 -4.15 -20.75
N GLU A 262 -27.96 -2.98 -21.26
CA GLU A 262 -28.66 -2.30 -22.36
C GLU A 262 -28.43 -2.98 -23.72
N GLY A 263 -27.30 -3.67 -23.93
CA GLY A 263 -27.01 -4.44 -25.13
C GLY A 263 -27.57 -5.88 -25.14
N GLN A 264 -28.26 -6.28 -24.06
CA GLN A 264 -28.95 -7.56 -23.94
C GLN A 264 -30.47 -7.46 -24.15
N GLU A 265 -31.00 -6.26 -24.40
CA GLU A 265 -32.39 -5.99 -24.83
C GLU A 265 -32.48 -5.81 -26.36
#